data_AF-A0A539E6M0-F1
#
_entry.id   AF-A0A539E6M0-F1
#
_cell.length_a   1.000
_cell.length_b   1.000
_cell.length_c   1.000
_cell.angle_alpha   90.00
_cell.angle_beta   90.00
_cell.angle_gamma   90.00
#
_symmetry.space_group_name_H-M   'P 1'
#
loop_
_entity.id
_entity.type
_entity.pdbx_description
1 polymer ?
#
loop_
_entity_poly.entity_id
_entity_poly.type
_entity_poly.pdbx_seq_one_letter_code
_entity_poly.pdbx_strand_id
1 'polypeptide(L)'
;ETTASSIRFKLFRADQPIHLSTILPLLENMGMRVIDERPHEIKITGGASLWVHDLGMTYANPGELDNESLRQLFQNSFEQIWHGRVENDGFNRLVLLAQLPWRQVIVLRACGKYLRQTGFSFSQHYMEQTLAHHPQIARLLVDLFLVRFDPTQQHEADKRAALLQVTIEQSLDNVPNLDEDRILRRFFTLIKALLRTNFFQTNSTGEPKEYLSFKLDSRQIPDLPEPKPLYEIFVYSPRVEAIHLRGGKVARGGIRWSNRPEDFRTEVFGLMKTQMVKNAVIVPVGAKGGFVVKQPPSGTDADALAVEVKQCYSLLIRGLLDITDNLTGNVVTPPANVVRYDTDDPYLVVAADKGTATFSDTANGIAKEYGFWLGDAFASGGSAGYDHKKMGITAKGGWESVKRHFREMGRDMEHQAFTLVGIGSMSGDVFGNGLLLSRQAKLIAAFSHQHIFLDPDPHPDASFAERERLFTILR
;
A
#
# COMPACT_ATOMS: atom_id res chain seq x y z
N GLU A 1 5.82 47.94 -21.14
CA GLU A 1 4.50 47.29 -21.18
C GLU A 1 4.40 46.32 -20.03
N THR A 2 3.56 46.65 -19.06
CA THR A 2 3.43 45.94 -17.78
C THR A 2 2.14 45.13 -17.88
N THR A 3 2.22 43.92 -18.44
CA THR A 3 1.03 43.11 -18.73
C THR A 3 1.26 41.67 -18.27
N ALA A 4 0.37 41.21 -17.38
CA ALA A 4 0.45 40.06 -16.49
C ALA A 4 1.33 40.28 -15.25
N SER A 5 0.68 40.46 -14.10
CA SER A 5 1.26 40.38 -12.74
C SER A 5 2.16 39.15 -12.62
N SER A 6 3.46 39.39 -12.75
CA SER A 6 4.50 38.38 -12.79
C SER A 6 5.02 38.16 -11.38
N ILE A 7 4.95 36.91 -10.94
CA ILE A 7 5.45 36.48 -9.63
C ILE A 7 6.88 36.01 -9.82
N ARG A 8 7.77 36.40 -8.92
CA ARG A 8 9.16 35.94 -8.92
C ARG A 8 9.36 34.89 -7.85
N PHE A 9 9.82 33.71 -8.25
CA PHE A 9 10.19 32.63 -7.35
C PHE A 9 11.67 32.34 -7.48
N LYS A 10 12.39 32.42 -6.36
CA LYS A 10 13.84 32.28 -6.32
C LYS A 10 14.21 30.97 -5.65
N LEU A 11 14.98 30.14 -6.36
CA LEU A 11 15.61 28.95 -5.81
C LEU A 11 17.10 29.19 -5.62
N PHE A 12 17.61 28.79 -4.46
CA PHE A 12 19.01 28.92 -4.09
C PHE A 12 19.61 27.52 -3.98
N ARG A 13 20.72 27.27 -4.69
CA ARG A 13 21.43 25.98 -4.65
C ARG A 13 22.94 26.18 -4.57
N ALA A 14 23.57 25.45 -3.67
CA ALA A 14 25.03 25.41 -3.56
C ALA A 14 25.66 24.56 -4.68
N ASP A 15 26.86 24.95 -5.07
CA ASP A 15 27.79 24.30 -5.99
C ASP A 15 27.35 24.25 -7.45
N GLN A 16 26.25 23.56 -7.75
CA GLN A 16 25.81 23.29 -9.11
C GLN A 16 24.44 23.91 -9.44
N PRO A 17 24.23 24.38 -10.68
CA PRO A 17 22.93 24.86 -11.10
C PRO A 17 21.90 23.73 -11.13
N ILE A 18 20.63 24.07 -11.00
CA ILE A 18 19.51 23.17 -11.21
C ILE A 18 19.13 23.17 -12.69
N HIS A 19 18.90 21.99 -13.28
CA HIS A 19 18.31 21.91 -14.62
C HIS A 19 16.83 22.29 -14.59
N LEU A 20 16.40 23.16 -15.51
CA LEU A 20 14.99 23.55 -15.66
C LEU A 20 14.06 22.34 -15.80
N SER A 21 14.48 21.30 -16.52
CA SER A 21 13.70 20.05 -16.67
C SER A 21 13.37 19.36 -15.33
N THR A 22 14.13 19.67 -14.26
CA THR A 22 13.86 19.19 -12.91
C THR A 22 12.83 20.05 -12.19
N ILE A 23 12.80 21.38 -12.42
CA ILE A 23 11.95 22.31 -11.67
C ILE A 23 10.59 22.50 -12.33
N LEU A 24 10.56 22.65 -13.65
CA LEU A 24 9.34 23.00 -14.40
C LEU A 24 8.16 22.07 -14.10
N PRO A 25 8.34 20.71 -14.07
CA PRO A 25 7.21 19.82 -13.79
C PRO A 25 6.59 20.03 -12.41
N LEU A 26 7.38 20.42 -11.40
CA LEU A 26 6.87 20.66 -10.04
C LEU A 26 5.98 21.90 -10.02
N LEU A 27 6.44 22.98 -10.66
CA LEU A 27 5.71 24.24 -10.72
C LEU A 27 4.42 24.08 -11.53
N GLU A 28 4.47 23.40 -12.67
CA GLU A 28 3.30 23.14 -13.52
C GLU A 28 2.25 22.27 -12.83
N ASN A 29 2.68 21.24 -12.08
CA ASN A 29 1.79 20.40 -11.29
C ASN A 29 1.21 21.14 -10.06
N MET A 30 1.84 22.22 -9.60
CA MET A 30 1.27 23.13 -8.60
C MET A 30 0.34 24.19 -9.22
N GLY A 31 0.21 24.22 -10.55
CA GLY A 31 -0.69 25.14 -11.26
C GLY A 31 -0.02 26.44 -11.72
N MET A 32 1.30 26.54 -11.64
CA MET A 32 2.06 27.71 -12.10
C MET A 32 2.45 27.57 -13.56
N ARG A 33 2.45 28.68 -14.29
CA ARG A 33 3.01 28.77 -15.65
C ARG A 33 4.30 29.57 -15.62
N VAL A 34 5.42 28.93 -15.96
CA VAL A 34 6.73 29.59 -16.03
C VAL A 34 6.87 30.33 -17.36
N ILE A 35 7.32 31.58 -17.31
CA ILE A 35 7.48 32.48 -18.47
C ILE A 35 8.95 32.64 -18.83
N ASP A 36 9.78 32.97 -17.84
CA ASP A 36 11.22 33.17 -18.03
C ASP A 36 12.00 32.62 -16.83
N GLU A 37 13.30 32.39 -17.04
CA GLU A 37 14.26 32.08 -16.00
C GLU A 37 15.47 32.99 -16.17
N ARG A 38 15.99 33.50 -15.04
CA ARG A 38 17.26 34.22 -14.97
C ARG A 38 18.18 33.52 -13.97
N PRO A 39 19.09 32.64 -14.43
CA PRO A 39 20.07 32.03 -13.55
C PRO A 39 21.22 33.00 -13.28
N HIS A 40 21.61 33.13 -12.02
CA HIS A 40 22.73 33.95 -11.57
C HIS A 40 23.70 33.09 -10.75
N GLU A 41 24.98 33.10 -11.11
CA GLU A 41 26.05 32.52 -10.29
C GLU A 41 26.64 33.60 -9.38
N ILE A 42 26.63 33.35 -8.07
CA ILE A 42 27.28 34.16 -7.05
C ILE A 42 28.51 33.39 -6.56
N LYS A 43 29.70 33.89 -6.89
CA LYS A 43 30.97 33.30 -6.42
C LYS A 43 31.30 33.84 -5.02
N ILE A 44 31.32 32.97 -4.02
CA ILE A 44 31.69 33.33 -2.65
C ILE A 44 33.21 33.26 -2.52
N THR A 45 33.84 34.35 -2.10
CA THR A 45 35.30 34.41 -1.93
C THR A 45 35.76 33.35 -0.92
N GLY A 46 36.57 32.39 -1.38
CA GLY A 46 37.09 31.30 -0.54
C GLY A 46 36.11 30.16 -0.25
N GLY A 47 34.95 30.11 -0.92
CA GLY A 47 33.91 29.11 -0.70
C GLY A 47 33.27 28.57 -1.98
N ALA A 48 32.15 27.85 -1.80
CA ALA A 48 31.33 27.29 -2.88
C ALA A 48 30.63 28.39 -3.72
N SER A 49 30.38 28.10 -4.99
CA SER A 49 29.48 28.92 -5.82
C SER A 49 28.03 28.74 -5.34
N LEU A 50 27.25 29.83 -5.31
CA LEU A 50 25.82 29.81 -5.04
C LEU A 50 25.06 30.17 -6.32
N TRP A 51 24.16 29.30 -6.75
CA TRP A 51 23.28 29.54 -7.89
C TRP A 51 21.93 30.05 -7.43
N VAL A 52 21.47 31.14 -8.04
CA VAL A 52 20.14 31.71 -7.85
C VAL A 52 19.36 31.56 -9.15
N HIS A 53 18.30 30.77 -9.11
CA HIS A 53 17.36 30.63 -10.23
C HIS A 53 16.16 31.53 -9.97
N ASP A 54 16.07 32.65 -10.69
CA ASP A 54 14.97 33.60 -10.55
C ASP A 54 13.94 33.40 -11.67
N LEU A 55 12.85 32.72 -11.31
CA LEU A 55 11.81 32.25 -12.22
C LEU A 55 10.65 33.25 -12.25
N GLY A 56 10.34 33.75 -13.44
CA GLY A 56 9.14 34.54 -13.69
C GLY A 56 7.97 33.63 -13.97
N MET A 57 6.92 33.74 -13.17
CA MET A 57 5.75 32.87 -13.26
C MET A 57 4.46 33.67 -13.31
N THR A 58 3.44 33.04 -13.89
CA THR A 58 2.05 33.47 -13.81
C THR A 58 1.19 32.38 -13.19
N TYR A 59 0.12 32.84 -12.55
CA TYR A 59 -0.93 32.00 -12.02
C TYR A 59 -2.26 32.48 -12.60
N ALA A 60 -3.25 31.60 -12.77
CA ALA A 60 -4.51 31.93 -13.43
C ALA A 60 -5.25 33.10 -12.76
N ASN A 61 -5.13 33.22 -11.42
CA ASN A 61 -5.67 34.32 -10.62
C ASN A 61 -4.55 35.04 -9.85
N PRO A 62 -3.74 35.88 -10.51
CA PRO A 62 -2.50 36.37 -9.93
C PRO A 62 -2.65 37.18 -8.63
N GLY A 63 -3.76 37.92 -8.47
CA GLY A 63 -4.00 38.78 -7.32
C GLY A 63 -4.20 38.02 -5.99
N GLU A 64 -4.41 36.71 -6.03
CA GLU A 64 -4.51 35.88 -4.82
C GLU A 64 -3.13 35.62 -4.18
N LEU A 65 -2.04 35.64 -4.97
CA LEU A 65 -0.68 35.34 -4.52
C LEU A 65 0.05 36.54 -3.90
N ASP A 66 -0.59 37.72 -3.88
CA ASP A 66 -0.15 38.85 -3.08
C ASP A 66 -0.39 38.61 -1.57
N ASN A 67 -1.15 37.58 -1.23
CA ASN A 67 -1.36 37.13 0.14
C ASN A 67 -0.16 36.33 0.67
N GLU A 68 0.49 36.86 1.71
CA GLU A 68 1.65 36.23 2.37
C GLU A 68 1.38 34.78 2.83
N SER A 69 0.17 34.49 3.31
CA SER A 69 -0.20 33.14 3.75
C SER A 69 -0.22 32.14 2.60
N LEU A 70 -0.67 32.55 1.40
CA LEU A 70 -0.70 31.71 0.22
C LEU A 70 0.72 31.47 -0.33
N ARG A 71 1.59 32.49 -0.24
CA ARG A 71 3.01 32.37 -0.56
C ARG A 71 3.70 31.33 0.32
N GLN A 72 3.50 31.41 1.63
CA GLN A 72 4.07 30.44 2.56
C GLN A 72 3.53 29.02 2.31
N LEU A 73 2.23 28.91 2.03
CA LEU A 73 1.59 27.63 1.69
C LEU A 73 2.23 26.98 0.46
N PHE A 74 2.45 27.77 -0.59
CA PHE A 74 3.12 27.34 -1.81
C PHE A 74 4.56 26.92 -1.55
N GLN A 75 5.36 27.77 -0.88
CA GLN A 75 6.78 27.49 -0.61
C GLN A 75 6.96 26.23 0.23
N ASN A 76 6.17 26.08 1.30
CA ASN A 76 6.21 24.89 2.16
C ASN A 76 5.87 23.63 1.35
N SER A 77 4.85 23.69 0.49
CA SER A 77 4.43 22.54 -0.31
C SER A 77 5.47 22.20 -1.38
N PHE A 78 6.05 23.22 -2.04
CA PHE A 78 7.13 23.05 -3.02
C PHE A 78 8.34 22.36 -2.39
N GLU A 79 8.75 22.78 -1.18
CA GLU A 79 9.87 22.17 -0.46
C GLU A 79 9.63 20.67 -0.21
N GLN A 80 8.42 20.27 0.22
CA GLN A 80 8.14 18.86 0.48
C GLN A 80 8.13 18.02 -0.81
N ILE A 81 7.67 18.58 -1.93
CA ILE A 81 7.71 17.93 -3.25
C ILE A 81 9.17 17.83 -3.73
N TRP A 82 9.96 18.89 -3.57
CA TRP A 82 11.37 18.96 -3.93
C TRP A 82 12.21 17.88 -3.23
N HIS A 83 11.93 17.64 -1.95
CA HIS A 83 12.58 16.59 -1.16
C HIS A 83 11.97 15.19 -1.35
N GLY A 84 10.99 15.02 -2.25
CA GLY A 84 10.36 13.73 -2.55
C GLY A 84 9.45 13.18 -1.43
N ARG A 85 9.13 13.99 -0.42
CA ARG A 85 8.19 13.62 0.66
C ARG A 85 6.73 13.66 0.21
N VAL A 86 6.47 14.31 -0.92
CA VAL A 86 5.16 14.44 -1.57
C VAL A 86 5.33 14.11 -3.04
N GLU A 87 4.42 13.34 -3.62
CA GLU A 87 4.43 13.05 -5.06
C GLU A 87 4.25 14.32 -5.90
N ASN A 88 4.94 14.36 -7.05
CA ASN A 88 4.79 15.40 -8.04
C ASN A 88 3.71 15.02 -9.08
N ASP A 89 2.44 15.29 -8.76
CA ASP A 89 1.28 15.01 -9.62
C ASP A 89 0.25 16.14 -9.57
N GLY A 90 -0.84 16.02 -10.36
CA GLY A 90 -1.82 17.10 -10.54
C GLY A 90 -2.63 17.45 -9.28
N PHE A 91 -2.63 16.61 -8.24
CA PHE A 91 -3.25 16.96 -6.96
C PHE A 91 -2.58 18.19 -6.32
N ASN A 92 -1.31 18.45 -6.63
CA ASN A 92 -0.57 19.60 -6.09
C ASN A 92 -1.20 20.96 -6.46
N ARG A 93 -2.02 21.04 -7.52
CA ARG A 93 -2.78 22.26 -7.88
C ARG A 93 -3.75 22.71 -6.79
N LEU A 94 -4.24 21.76 -5.97
CA LEU A 94 -5.16 22.04 -4.87
C LEU A 94 -4.52 22.88 -3.75
N VAL A 95 -3.19 22.93 -3.70
CA VAL A 95 -2.48 23.81 -2.77
C VAL A 95 -2.89 25.26 -2.97
N LEU A 96 -2.94 25.71 -4.23
CA LEU A 96 -3.35 27.07 -4.56
C LEU A 96 -4.86 27.17 -4.73
N LEU A 97 -5.46 26.29 -5.55
CA LEU A 97 -6.87 26.39 -5.94
C LEU A 97 -7.83 26.21 -4.75
N ALA A 98 -7.52 25.29 -3.83
CA ALA A 98 -8.34 25.00 -2.66
C ALA A 98 -7.72 25.50 -1.34
N GLN A 99 -6.57 26.20 -1.43
CA GLN A 99 -5.80 26.71 -0.29
C GLN A 99 -5.53 25.63 0.77
N LEU A 100 -5.20 24.42 0.30
CA LEU A 100 -4.97 23.24 1.13
C LEU A 100 -3.47 23.03 1.35
N PRO A 101 -2.99 22.93 2.61
CA PRO A 101 -1.62 22.48 2.89
C PRO A 101 -1.34 21.11 2.26
N TRP A 102 -0.09 20.87 1.87
CA TRP A 102 0.35 19.62 1.24
C TRP A 102 -0.14 18.35 1.96
N ARG A 103 -0.19 18.36 3.30
CA ARG A 103 -0.71 17.24 4.10
C ARG A 103 -2.18 16.94 3.81
N GLN A 104 -2.99 17.98 3.70
CA GLN A 104 -4.41 17.84 3.41
C GLN A 104 -4.62 17.37 1.95
N VAL A 105 -3.78 17.83 1.02
CA VAL A 105 -3.76 17.33 -0.35
C VAL A 105 -3.43 15.83 -0.41
N ILE A 106 -2.52 15.33 0.46
CA ILE A 106 -2.22 13.89 0.56
C ILE A 106 -3.47 13.06 0.89
N VAL A 107 -4.42 13.57 1.67
CA VAL A 107 -5.66 12.84 1.99
C VAL A 107 -6.44 12.54 0.70
N LEU A 108 -6.66 13.55 -0.13
CA LEU A 108 -7.33 13.40 -1.42
C LEU A 108 -6.49 12.54 -2.38
N ARG A 109 -5.17 12.72 -2.43
CA ARG A 109 -4.31 11.87 -3.24
C ARG A 109 -4.43 10.39 -2.85
N ALA A 110 -4.34 10.07 -1.56
CA ALA A 110 -4.46 8.70 -1.05
C ALA A 110 -5.84 8.10 -1.35
N CYS A 111 -6.92 8.89 -1.23
CA CYS A 111 -8.25 8.51 -1.68
C CYS A 111 -8.28 8.18 -3.19
N GLY A 112 -7.71 9.03 -4.04
CA GLY A 112 -7.64 8.80 -5.49
C GLY A 112 -6.83 7.54 -5.85
N LYS A 113 -5.70 7.30 -5.18
CA LYS A 113 -4.90 6.08 -5.35
C LYS A 113 -5.69 4.83 -4.94
N TYR A 114 -6.43 4.89 -3.83
CA TYR A 114 -7.31 3.80 -3.41
C TYR A 114 -8.41 3.54 -4.45
N LEU A 115 -9.10 4.57 -4.95
CA LEU A 115 -10.16 4.41 -5.96
C LEU A 115 -9.66 3.76 -7.25
N ARG A 116 -8.44 4.07 -7.69
CA ARG A 116 -7.83 3.36 -8.83
C ARG A 116 -7.75 1.85 -8.60
N GLN A 117 -7.41 1.44 -7.37
CA GLN A 117 -7.30 0.03 -7.02
C GLN A 117 -8.65 -0.69 -6.89
N THR A 118 -9.78 0.02 -6.83
CA THR A 118 -11.12 -0.59 -6.76
C THR A 118 -11.74 -0.84 -8.13
N GLY A 119 -11.01 -0.60 -9.23
CA GLY A 119 -11.55 -0.71 -10.59
C GLY A 119 -12.40 0.48 -11.01
N PHE A 120 -12.20 1.65 -10.38
CA PHE A 120 -12.89 2.88 -10.76
C PHE A 120 -12.51 3.28 -12.19
N SER A 121 -13.50 3.59 -13.02
CA SER A 121 -13.30 3.73 -14.47
C SER A 121 -12.53 4.98 -14.90
N PHE A 122 -12.38 5.97 -14.00
CA PHE A 122 -11.72 7.23 -14.31
C PHE A 122 -10.22 7.21 -13.96
N SER A 123 -9.41 7.82 -14.82
CA SER A 123 -7.96 7.91 -14.62
C SER A 123 -7.60 8.83 -13.45
N GLN A 124 -6.39 8.66 -12.91
CA GLN A 124 -5.86 9.58 -11.90
C GLN A 124 -5.87 11.03 -12.41
N HIS A 125 -5.40 11.25 -13.63
CA HIS A 125 -5.33 12.57 -14.23
C HIS A 125 -6.71 13.24 -14.29
N TYR A 126 -7.76 12.50 -14.64
CA TYR A 126 -9.10 13.06 -14.70
C TYR A 126 -9.65 13.37 -13.30
N MET A 127 -9.39 12.52 -12.30
CA MET A 127 -9.75 12.82 -10.91
C MET A 127 -9.04 14.09 -10.38
N GLU A 128 -7.77 14.28 -10.71
CA GLU A 128 -7.00 15.49 -10.38
C GLU A 128 -7.63 16.73 -11.00
N GLN A 129 -7.97 16.67 -12.30
CA GLN A 129 -8.63 17.76 -13.01
C GLN A 129 -10.00 18.08 -12.40
N THR A 130 -10.82 17.07 -12.12
CA THR A 130 -12.14 17.27 -11.50
C THR A 130 -12.03 17.98 -10.15
N LEU A 131 -11.13 17.55 -9.27
CA LEU A 131 -10.94 18.24 -7.98
C LEU A 131 -10.42 19.67 -8.17
N ALA A 132 -9.58 19.90 -9.18
CA ALA A 132 -9.09 21.24 -9.52
C ALA A 132 -10.17 22.15 -10.13
N HIS A 133 -11.14 21.61 -10.87
CA HIS A 133 -12.30 22.34 -11.37
C HIS A 133 -13.30 22.68 -10.27
N HIS A 134 -13.36 21.87 -9.20
CA HIS A 134 -14.27 22.04 -8.07
C HIS A 134 -13.53 22.22 -6.74
N PRO A 135 -12.67 23.25 -6.59
CA PRO A 135 -11.77 23.37 -5.43
C PRO A 135 -12.52 23.59 -4.11
N GLN A 136 -13.70 24.21 -4.16
CA GLN A 136 -14.57 24.40 -2.99
C GLN A 136 -15.08 23.06 -2.45
N ILE A 137 -15.48 22.13 -3.34
CA ILE A 137 -15.87 20.78 -2.95
C ILE A 137 -14.66 20.01 -2.43
N ALA A 138 -13.50 20.12 -3.07
CA ALA A 138 -12.25 19.52 -2.58
C ALA A 138 -11.91 19.98 -1.14
N ARG A 139 -12.11 21.28 -0.85
CA ARG A 139 -11.94 21.83 0.50
C ARG A 139 -12.95 21.25 1.49
N LEU A 140 -14.24 21.23 1.14
CA LEU A 140 -15.28 20.66 2.00
C LEU A 140 -15.04 19.16 2.31
N LEU A 141 -14.54 18.39 1.35
CA LEU A 141 -14.17 16.99 1.55
C LEU A 141 -13.05 16.84 2.60
N VAL A 142 -12.01 17.68 2.51
CA VAL A 142 -10.94 17.70 3.52
C VAL A 142 -11.47 18.17 4.88
N ASP A 143 -12.30 19.22 4.91
CA ASP A 143 -12.86 19.73 6.16
C ASP A 143 -13.71 18.65 6.86
N LEU A 144 -14.49 17.89 6.10
CA LEU A 144 -15.21 16.72 6.64
C LEU A 144 -14.25 15.67 7.22
N PHE A 145 -13.16 15.36 6.51
CA PHE A 145 -12.14 14.44 7.01
C PHE A 145 -11.53 14.95 8.33
N LEU A 146 -11.13 16.21 8.40
CA LEU A 146 -10.51 16.80 9.59
C LEU A 146 -11.47 16.83 10.77
N VAL A 147 -12.71 17.28 10.58
CA VAL A 147 -13.75 17.31 11.63
C VAL A 147 -13.98 15.91 12.19
N ARG A 148 -13.95 14.88 11.34
CA ARG A 148 -14.16 13.51 11.79
C ARG A 148 -12.98 12.94 12.57
N PHE A 149 -11.75 13.22 12.15
CA PHE A 149 -10.59 12.48 12.64
C PHE A 149 -9.64 13.24 13.56
N ASP A 150 -9.81 14.57 13.74
CA ASP A 150 -8.96 15.34 14.65
C ASP A 150 -9.26 15.00 16.11
N PRO A 151 -8.34 14.31 16.83
CA PRO A 151 -8.59 13.88 18.20
C PRO A 151 -8.70 15.06 19.19
N THR A 152 -8.20 16.25 18.82
CA THR A 152 -8.23 17.44 19.67
C THR A 152 -9.53 18.22 19.55
N GLN A 153 -10.32 17.96 18.50
CA GLN A 153 -11.55 18.69 18.17
C GLN A 153 -12.78 17.77 18.11
N GLN A 154 -12.93 16.86 19.08
CA GLN A 154 -14.03 15.88 19.10
C GLN A 154 -15.34 16.41 19.70
N HIS A 155 -15.33 17.58 20.34
CA HIS A 155 -16.56 18.20 20.82
C HIS A 155 -17.47 18.58 19.64
N GLU A 156 -18.71 18.09 19.67
CA GLU A 156 -19.71 18.26 18.61
C GLU A 156 -19.24 17.88 17.19
N ALA A 157 -18.22 17.02 17.08
CA ALA A 157 -17.67 16.60 15.79
C ALA A 157 -18.75 15.95 14.89
N ASP A 158 -19.60 15.09 15.45
CA ASP A 158 -20.69 14.44 14.71
C ASP A 158 -21.70 15.44 14.14
N LYS A 159 -22.08 16.46 14.92
CA LYS A 159 -23.00 17.51 14.46
C LYS A 159 -22.38 18.33 13.32
N ARG A 160 -21.12 18.75 13.49
CA ARG A 160 -20.38 19.50 12.46
C ARG A 160 -20.18 18.65 11.19
N ALA A 161 -19.85 17.38 11.34
CA ALA A 161 -19.71 16.44 10.22
C ALA A 161 -21.05 16.23 9.49
N ALA A 162 -22.17 16.17 10.21
CA ALA A 162 -23.50 16.07 9.60
C ALA A 162 -23.86 17.32 8.78
N LEU A 163 -23.57 18.52 9.31
CA LEU A 163 -23.77 19.77 8.57
C LEU A 163 -22.92 19.84 7.30
N LEU A 164 -21.62 19.50 7.41
CA LEU A 164 -20.73 19.44 6.24
C LEU A 164 -21.19 18.43 5.20
N GLN A 165 -21.71 17.27 5.61
CA GLN A 165 -22.26 16.29 4.67
C GLN A 165 -23.42 16.87 3.86
N VAL A 166 -24.35 17.60 4.50
CA VAL A 166 -25.46 18.27 3.80
C VAL A 166 -24.93 19.33 2.84
N THR A 167 -23.96 20.15 3.25
CA THR A 167 -23.34 21.16 2.37
C THR A 167 -22.63 20.53 1.18
N ILE A 168 -21.93 19.41 1.38
CA ILE A 168 -21.28 18.68 0.30
C ILE A 168 -22.31 18.13 -0.67
N GLU A 169 -23.38 17.48 -0.18
CA GLU A 169 -24.47 16.93 -1.00
C GLU A 169 -25.11 18.02 -1.87
N GLN A 170 -25.46 19.16 -1.28
CA GLN A 170 -25.99 20.32 -2.02
C GLN A 170 -24.99 20.85 -3.06
N SER A 171 -23.69 20.84 -2.75
CA SER A 171 -22.65 21.30 -3.69
C SER A 171 -22.52 20.32 -4.87
N LEU A 172 -22.62 19.01 -4.61
CA LEU A 172 -22.56 17.96 -5.62
C LEU A 172 -23.78 18.02 -6.57
N ASP A 173 -24.97 18.34 -6.06
CA ASP A 173 -26.18 18.48 -6.88
C ASP A 173 -26.09 19.62 -7.90
N ASN A 174 -25.15 20.56 -7.71
CA ASN A 174 -24.89 21.66 -8.63
C ASN A 174 -23.76 21.38 -9.64
N VAL A 175 -23.17 20.19 -9.64
CA VAL A 175 -22.11 19.81 -10.60
C VAL A 175 -22.74 19.45 -11.95
N PRO A 176 -22.49 20.21 -13.03
CA PRO A 176 -23.20 20.02 -14.30
C PRO A 176 -22.71 18.81 -15.10
N ASN A 177 -21.44 18.43 -14.94
CA ASN A 177 -20.85 17.30 -15.65
C ASN A 177 -21.05 16.02 -14.84
N LEU A 178 -21.72 15.02 -15.44
CA LEU A 178 -22.07 13.75 -14.77
C LEU A 178 -20.84 12.93 -14.36
N ASP A 179 -19.76 12.96 -15.14
CA ASP A 179 -18.55 12.20 -14.81
C ASP A 179 -17.79 12.87 -13.65
N GLU A 180 -17.73 14.20 -13.65
CA GLU A 180 -17.17 14.97 -12.53
C GLU A 180 -17.98 14.76 -11.24
N ASP A 181 -19.32 14.79 -11.33
CA ASP A 181 -20.22 14.48 -10.21
C ASP A 181 -19.95 13.07 -9.64
N ARG A 182 -19.85 12.06 -10.51
CA ARG A 182 -19.54 10.67 -10.12
C ARG A 182 -18.20 10.56 -9.40
N ILE A 183 -17.17 11.27 -9.88
CA ILE A 183 -15.85 11.33 -9.24
C ILE A 183 -15.98 11.92 -7.84
N LEU A 184 -16.56 13.11 -7.71
CA LEU A 184 -16.66 13.81 -6.43
C LEU A 184 -17.52 13.05 -5.42
N ARG A 185 -18.65 12.48 -5.85
CA ARG A 185 -19.48 11.57 -5.02
C ARG A 185 -18.72 10.34 -4.55
N ARG A 186 -17.81 9.81 -5.37
CA ARG A 186 -16.97 8.67 -4.99
C ARG A 186 -15.95 9.05 -3.91
N PHE A 187 -15.31 10.21 -4.01
CA PHE A 187 -14.45 10.76 -2.95
C PHE A 187 -15.23 10.97 -1.65
N PHE A 188 -16.41 11.58 -1.73
CA PHE A 188 -17.29 11.80 -0.58
C PHE A 188 -17.68 10.48 0.11
N THR A 189 -18.10 9.50 -0.67
CA THR A 189 -18.46 8.16 -0.17
C THR A 189 -17.27 7.48 0.51
N LEU A 190 -16.07 7.58 -0.09
CA LEU A 190 -14.87 6.99 0.47
C LEU A 190 -14.50 7.63 1.82
N ILE A 191 -14.53 8.95 1.91
CA ILE A 191 -14.27 9.67 3.17
C ILE A 191 -15.27 9.23 4.22
N LYS A 192 -16.57 9.12 3.89
CA LYS A 192 -17.60 8.59 4.80
C LYS A 192 -17.29 7.17 5.29
N ALA A 193 -16.80 6.29 4.42
CA ALA A 193 -16.45 4.90 4.74
C ALA A 193 -15.17 4.73 5.59
N LEU A 194 -14.39 5.80 5.82
CA LEU A 194 -13.23 5.75 6.70
C LEU A 194 -13.65 5.52 8.16
N LEU A 195 -12.89 4.66 8.84
CA LEU A 195 -13.09 4.27 10.25
C LEU A 195 -11.99 4.77 11.17
N ARG A 196 -10.74 4.78 10.70
CA ARG A 196 -9.54 5.20 11.44
C ARG A 196 -8.48 5.74 10.48
N THR A 197 -7.62 6.62 10.98
CA THR A 197 -6.45 7.12 10.25
C THR A 197 -5.32 7.50 11.20
N ASN A 198 -4.06 7.39 10.75
CA ASN A 198 -2.89 7.85 11.48
C ASN A 198 -2.49 9.30 11.15
N PHE A 199 -3.34 10.06 10.42
CA PHE A 199 -3.04 11.43 9.97
C PHE A 199 -2.56 12.37 11.09
N PHE A 200 -3.11 12.22 12.31
CA PHE A 200 -2.78 13.06 13.46
C PHE A 200 -1.64 12.51 14.33
N GLN A 201 -1.02 11.41 13.93
CA GLN A 201 0.16 10.87 14.59
C GLN A 201 1.44 11.52 14.06
N THR A 202 2.41 11.66 14.95
CA THR A 202 3.77 12.13 14.65
C THR A 202 4.78 11.00 14.81
N ASN A 203 5.95 11.17 14.21
CA ASN A 203 7.11 10.33 14.46
C ASN A 203 7.79 10.72 15.79
N SER A 204 8.95 10.12 16.09
CA SER A 204 9.73 10.40 17.30
C SER A 204 10.33 11.81 17.37
N THR A 205 10.43 12.54 16.26
CA THR A 205 10.91 13.93 16.21
C THR A 205 9.77 14.95 16.37
N GLY A 206 8.53 14.48 16.50
CA GLY A 206 7.34 15.34 16.57
C GLY A 206 6.86 15.81 15.19
N GLU A 207 7.46 15.33 14.11
CA GLU A 207 7.04 15.64 12.75
C GLU A 207 5.95 14.67 12.27
N PRO A 208 5.13 15.08 11.29
CA PRO A 208 4.24 14.17 10.58
C PRO A 208 4.94 12.90 10.08
N LYS A 209 4.27 11.76 10.18
CA LYS A 209 4.74 10.52 9.56
C LYS A 209 4.80 10.65 8.02
N GLU A 210 5.77 9.97 7.41
CA GLU A 210 6.00 9.96 5.95
C GLU A 210 4.97 9.12 5.17
N TYR A 211 4.04 8.47 5.86
CA TYR A 211 3.00 7.62 5.30
C TYR A 211 1.65 7.88 5.98
N LEU A 212 0.58 7.68 5.23
CA LEU A 212 -0.80 7.83 5.66
C LEU A 212 -1.52 6.49 5.56
N SER A 213 -2.25 6.12 6.61
CA SER A 213 -3.02 4.90 6.69
C SER A 213 -4.50 5.21 6.86
N PHE A 214 -5.33 4.45 6.15
CA PHE A 214 -6.79 4.49 6.23
C PHE A 214 -7.32 3.10 6.54
N LYS A 215 -8.15 2.98 7.57
CA LYS A 215 -9.02 1.82 7.77
C LYS A 215 -10.39 2.12 7.20
N LEU A 216 -10.91 1.24 6.36
CA LEU A 216 -12.16 1.43 5.64
C LEU A 216 -13.16 0.31 5.95
N ASP A 217 -14.45 0.65 6.02
CA ASP A 217 -15.54 -0.32 5.95
C ASP A 217 -15.84 -0.64 4.47
N SER A 218 -15.42 -1.81 3.99
CA SER A 218 -15.65 -2.21 2.58
C SER A 218 -17.13 -2.25 2.20
N ARG A 219 -18.04 -2.48 3.15
CA ARG A 219 -19.47 -2.61 2.83
C ARG A 219 -20.07 -1.28 2.39
N GLN A 220 -19.52 -0.19 2.90
CA GLN A 220 -19.92 1.18 2.55
C GLN A 220 -19.30 1.67 1.24
N ILE A 221 -18.38 0.92 0.65
CA ILE A 221 -17.74 1.27 -0.62
C ILE A 221 -18.55 0.62 -1.76
N PRO A 222 -19.12 1.41 -2.69
CA PRO A 222 -19.88 0.87 -3.80
C PRO A 222 -18.98 0.16 -4.80
N ASP A 223 -19.56 -0.77 -5.56
CA ASP A 223 -18.92 -1.50 -6.67
C ASP A 223 -17.71 -2.37 -6.31
N LEU A 224 -17.42 -2.56 -5.02
CA LEU A 224 -16.43 -3.56 -4.62
C LEU A 224 -16.93 -4.99 -4.94
N PRO A 225 -16.04 -5.86 -5.44
CA PRO A 225 -16.41 -7.24 -5.78
C PRO A 225 -16.73 -8.07 -4.53
N GLU A 226 -17.65 -9.03 -4.68
CA GLU A 226 -18.01 -9.96 -3.61
C GLU A 226 -17.04 -11.16 -3.48
N PRO A 227 -16.84 -11.71 -2.27
CA PRO A 227 -17.33 -11.23 -0.98
C PRO A 227 -16.56 -9.99 -0.51
N LYS A 228 -17.27 -8.93 -0.12
CA LYS A 228 -16.60 -7.73 0.43
C LYS A 228 -15.84 -8.07 1.72
N PRO A 229 -14.57 -7.65 1.87
CA PRO A 229 -13.87 -7.75 3.15
C PRO A 229 -14.67 -7.07 4.28
N LEU A 230 -14.41 -7.42 5.53
CA LEU A 230 -14.93 -6.63 6.65
C LEU A 230 -14.25 -5.27 6.69
N TYR A 231 -12.91 -5.27 6.61
CA TYR A 231 -12.11 -4.05 6.59
C TYR A 231 -11.01 -4.12 5.54
N GLU A 232 -10.65 -2.94 5.02
CA GLU A 232 -9.43 -2.71 4.26
C GLU A 232 -8.58 -1.71 5.01
N ILE A 233 -7.29 -1.99 5.15
CA ILE A 233 -6.32 -0.99 5.59
C ILE A 233 -5.45 -0.64 4.39
N PHE A 234 -5.57 0.59 3.90
CA PHE A 234 -4.76 1.14 2.82
C PHE A 234 -3.66 2.01 3.40
N VAL A 235 -2.41 1.77 3.00
CA VAL A 235 -1.24 2.54 3.43
C VAL A 235 -0.61 3.19 2.19
N TYR A 236 -0.46 4.50 2.24
CA TYR A 236 0.03 5.34 1.17
C TYR A 236 1.27 6.13 1.59
N SER A 237 2.27 6.16 0.72
CA SER A 237 3.38 7.11 0.75
C SER A 237 3.91 7.32 -0.68
N PRO A 238 4.82 8.29 -0.92
CA PRO A 238 5.50 8.40 -2.21
C PRO A 238 6.27 7.14 -2.63
N ARG A 239 6.69 6.31 -1.66
CA ARG A 239 7.53 5.12 -1.87
C ARG A 239 6.75 3.82 -2.00
N VAL A 240 5.60 3.73 -1.33
CA VAL A 240 4.78 2.50 -1.26
C VAL A 240 3.28 2.80 -1.33
N GLU A 241 2.57 1.97 -2.10
CA GLU A 241 1.13 1.78 -1.97
C GLU A 241 0.89 0.34 -1.49
N ALA A 242 0.09 0.19 -0.45
CA ALA A 242 -0.13 -1.09 0.18
C ALA A 242 -1.54 -1.25 0.70
N ILE A 243 -1.99 -2.50 0.80
CA ILE A 243 -3.32 -2.83 1.28
C ILE A 243 -3.32 -4.10 2.11
N HIS A 244 -4.18 -4.16 3.11
CA HIS A 244 -4.50 -5.37 3.88
C HIS A 244 -6.01 -5.56 3.93
N LEU A 245 -6.49 -6.65 3.34
CA LEU A 245 -7.90 -7.03 3.27
C LEU A 245 -8.19 -8.07 4.36
N ARG A 246 -9.22 -7.83 5.17
CA ARG A 246 -9.56 -8.71 6.29
C ARG A 246 -11.02 -9.13 6.23
N GLY A 247 -11.30 -10.43 6.14
CA GLY A 247 -12.68 -10.96 6.04
C GLY A 247 -13.49 -10.92 7.35
N GLY A 248 -12.87 -10.60 8.48
CA GLY A 248 -13.53 -10.55 9.79
C GLY A 248 -12.55 -10.16 10.90
N LYS A 249 -13.01 -10.14 12.16
CA LYS A 249 -12.21 -9.66 13.31
C LYS A 249 -10.99 -10.53 13.61
N VAL A 250 -11.14 -11.85 13.51
CA VAL A 250 -10.05 -12.82 13.68
C VAL A 250 -9.77 -13.44 12.32
N ALA A 251 -8.71 -12.97 11.67
CA ALA A 251 -8.33 -13.40 10.34
C ALA A 251 -6.80 -13.44 10.21
N ARG A 252 -6.30 -14.29 9.31
CA ARG A 252 -4.86 -14.46 9.06
C ARG A 252 -4.58 -14.57 7.58
N GLY A 253 -3.46 -13.99 7.14
CA GLY A 253 -2.90 -14.24 5.83
C GLY A 253 -1.57 -13.57 5.57
N GLY A 254 -0.97 -13.97 4.46
CA GLY A 254 0.33 -13.49 4.03
C GLY A 254 0.31 -12.10 3.40
N ILE A 255 1.43 -11.38 3.47
CA ILE A 255 1.67 -10.11 2.77
C ILE A 255 2.53 -10.37 1.54
N ARG A 256 2.05 -10.01 0.35
CA ARG A 256 2.77 -10.18 -0.92
C ARG A 256 3.44 -8.89 -1.39
N TRP A 257 4.68 -8.99 -1.86
CA TRP A 257 5.24 -7.95 -2.73
C TRP A 257 4.75 -8.18 -4.16
N SER A 258 4.00 -7.21 -4.69
CA SER A 258 3.45 -7.25 -6.06
C SER A 258 4.27 -6.38 -7.00
N ASN A 259 4.36 -6.80 -8.25
CA ASN A 259 4.91 -6.03 -9.37
C ASN A 259 3.80 -5.43 -10.26
N ARG A 260 2.55 -5.39 -9.77
CA ARG A 260 1.36 -4.91 -10.49
C ARG A 260 0.84 -3.59 -9.89
N PRO A 261 1.52 -2.45 -10.12
CA PRO A 261 1.10 -1.16 -9.54
C PRO A 261 -0.33 -0.77 -9.91
N GLU A 262 -0.80 -1.17 -11.10
CA GLU A 262 -2.11 -0.80 -11.63
C GLU A 262 -3.28 -1.52 -10.94
N ASP A 263 -3.10 -2.74 -10.44
CA ASP A 263 -4.20 -3.57 -9.93
C ASP A 263 -3.81 -4.56 -8.81
N PHE A 264 -2.77 -4.26 -8.02
CA PHE A 264 -2.32 -5.14 -6.94
C PHE A 264 -3.43 -5.46 -5.93
N ARG A 265 -4.41 -4.57 -5.70
CA ARG A 265 -5.56 -4.88 -4.85
C ARG A 265 -6.38 -6.05 -5.40
N THR A 266 -6.58 -6.13 -6.72
CA THR A 266 -7.28 -7.25 -7.38
C THR A 266 -6.53 -8.56 -7.15
N GLU A 267 -5.20 -8.55 -7.25
CA GLU A 267 -4.36 -9.70 -6.93
C GLU A 267 -4.55 -10.11 -5.46
N VAL A 268 -4.41 -9.17 -4.52
CA VAL A 268 -4.56 -9.42 -3.07
C VAL A 268 -5.96 -9.93 -2.74
N PHE A 269 -6.99 -9.39 -3.38
CA PHE A 269 -8.38 -9.82 -3.22
C PHE A 269 -8.60 -11.27 -3.67
N GLY A 270 -8.09 -11.64 -4.85
CA GLY A 270 -8.16 -13.03 -5.33
C GLY A 270 -7.50 -14.01 -4.35
N LEU A 271 -6.36 -13.63 -3.77
CA LEU A 271 -5.66 -14.44 -2.76
C LEU A 271 -6.43 -14.51 -1.43
N MET A 272 -7.05 -13.41 -1.00
CA MET A 272 -7.90 -13.38 0.21
C MET A 272 -9.09 -14.35 0.05
N LYS A 273 -9.78 -14.34 -1.10
CA LYS A 273 -10.89 -15.26 -1.38
C LYS A 273 -10.47 -16.72 -1.25
N THR A 274 -9.34 -17.09 -1.85
CA THR A 274 -8.78 -18.44 -1.72
C THR A 274 -8.44 -18.77 -0.27
N GLN A 275 -7.94 -17.80 0.50
CA GLN A 275 -7.63 -17.97 1.92
C GLN A 275 -8.89 -18.17 2.79
N MET A 276 -10.01 -17.52 2.46
CA MET A 276 -11.28 -17.70 3.17
C MET A 276 -11.79 -19.14 3.05
N VAL A 277 -11.73 -19.72 1.84
CA VAL A 277 -12.11 -21.13 1.62
C VAL A 277 -11.13 -22.07 2.34
N LYS A 278 -9.82 -21.77 2.26
CA LYS A 278 -8.78 -22.59 2.91
C LYS A 278 -8.90 -22.61 4.43
N ASN A 279 -9.25 -21.48 5.05
CA ASN A 279 -9.29 -21.33 6.51
C ASN A 279 -10.59 -21.84 7.14
N ALA A 280 -11.64 -22.14 6.36
CA ALA A 280 -13.00 -22.39 6.85
C ALA A 280 -13.11 -23.43 7.99
N VAL A 281 -12.14 -24.33 8.13
CA VAL A 281 -12.11 -25.37 9.18
C VAL A 281 -11.27 -24.96 10.42
N ILE A 282 -10.39 -23.96 10.31
CA ILE A 282 -9.39 -23.61 11.35
C ILE A 282 -9.63 -22.21 11.96
N VAL A 283 -9.90 -21.20 11.13
CA VAL A 283 -10.15 -19.81 11.56
C VAL A 283 -11.36 -19.32 10.79
N PRO A 284 -12.30 -18.54 11.38
CA PRO A 284 -13.59 -18.26 10.74
C PRO A 284 -13.45 -17.64 9.34
N VAL A 285 -12.39 -16.88 9.09
CA VAL A 285 -12.18 -16.11 7.85
C VAL A 285 -10.69 -15.91 7.51
N GLY A 286 -10.43 -15.52 6.26
CA GLY A 286 -9.09 -15.21 5.74
C GLY A 286 -8.76 -13.71 5.75
N ALA A 287 -7.46 -13.40 5.75
CA ALA A 287 -6.94 -12.08 5.43
C ALA A 287 -5.91 -12.18 4.30
N LYS A 288 -5.55 -11.06 3.69
CA LYS A 288 -4.39 -10.98 2.79
C LYS A 288 -3.89 -9.56 2.69
N GLY A 289 -2.58 -9.37 2.67
CA GLY A 289 -1.99 -8.08 2.36
C GLY A 289 -1.15 -8.11 1.08
N GLY A 290 -0.85 -6.94 0.56
CA GLY A 290 0.17 -6.77 -0.45
C GLY A 290 0.54 -5.32 -0.67
N PHE A 291 1.68 -5.10 -1.32
CA PHE A 291 2.23 -3.77 -1.55
C PHE A 291 3.02 -3.71 -2.86
N VAL A 292 3.18 -2.50 -3.37
CA VAL A 292 3.99 -2.16 -4.55
C VAL A 292 5.02 -1.10 -4.19
N VAL A 293 6.24 -1.26 -4.69
CA VAL A 293 7.32 -0.27 -4.55
C VAL A 293 7.23 0.70 -5.72
N LYS A 294 7.10 2.00 -5.41
CA LYS A 294 6.86 3.06 -6.39
C LYS A 294 8.13 3.69 -6.94
N GLN A 295 9.18 3.71 -6.12
CA GLN A 295 10.48 4.30 -6.45
C GLN A 295 11.58 3.25 -6.28
N PRO A 296 11.59 2.17 -7.09
CA PRO A 296 12.67 1.20 -7.03
C PRO A 296 14.00 1.88 -7.40
N PRO A 297 15.12 1.50 -6.78
CA PRO A 297 16.44 2.02 -7.14
C PRO A 297 16.71 1.87 -8.64
N SER A 298 17.34 2.87 -9.25
CA SER A 298 17.67 2.83 -10.68
C SER A 298 18.80 1.84 -10.96
N GLY A 299 18.63 0.99 -11.98
CA GLY A 299 19.64 0.02 -12.41
C GLY A 299 19.30 -1.43 -12.05
N THR A 300 20.32 -2.29 -12.07
CA THR A 300 20.20 -3.75 -11.82
C THR A 300 20.73 -4.16 -10.44
N ASP A 301 20.89 -3.21 -9.50
CA ASP A 301 21.37 -3.49 -8.15
C ASP A 301 20.30 -4.23 -7.33
N ALA A 302 20.45 -5.54 -7.26
CA ALA A 302 19.53 -6.43 -6.54
C ALA A 302 19.54 -6.18 -5.02
N ASP A 303 20.68 -5.78 -4.45
CA ASP A 303 20.82 -5.55 -3.02
C ASP A 303 20.11 -4.25 -2.61
N ALA A 304 20.30 -3.19 -3.40
CA ALA A 304 19.56 -1.93 -3.20
C ALA A 304 18.04 -2.15 -3.31
N LEU A 305 17.59 -2.92 -4.30
CA LEU A 305 16.17 -3.24 -4.45
C LEU A 305 15.64 -4.05 -3.26
N ALA A 306 16.38 -5.05 -2.77
CA ALA A 306 15.99 -5.83 -1.61
C ALA A 306 15.85 -4.97 -0.35
N VAL A 307 16.74 -4.00 -0.16
CA VAL A 307 16.65 -3.01 0.93
C VAL A 307 15.39 -2.16 0.78
N GLU A 308 15.12 -1.60 -0.40
CA GLU A 308 13.94 -0.76 -0.63
C GLU A 308 12.63 -1.53 -0.39
N VAL A 309 12.55 -2.77 -0.88
CA VAL A 309 11.38 -3.64 -0.69
C VAL A 309 11.14 -3.92 0.79
N LYS A 310 12.21 -4.18 1.56
CA LYS A 310 12.12 -4.38 3.01
C LYS A 310 11.69 -3.10 3.74
N GLN A 311 12.15 -1.93 3.29
CA GLN A 311 11.72 -0.63 3.85
C GLN A 311 10.24 -0.34 3.55
N CYS A 312 9.78 -0.58 2.32
CA CYS A 312 8.37 -0.46 1.94
C CYS A 312 7.46 -1.43 2.73
N TYR A 313 7.89 -2.68 2.90
CA TYR A 313 7.23 -3.65 3.77
C TYR A 313 7.12 -3.13 5.21
N SER A 314 8.21 -2.56 5.72
CA SER A 314 8.29 -2.00 7.07
C SER A 314 7.35 -0.81 7.27
N LEU A 315 7.14 0.02 6.24
CA LEU A 315 6.15 1.10 6.24
C LEU A 315 4.73 0.56 6.29
N LEU A 316 4.41 -0.48 5.51
CA LEU A 316 3.12 -1.17 5.58
C LEU A 316 2.86 -1.68 7.00
N ILE A 317 3.78 -2.46 7.59
CA ILE A 317 3.57 -3.03 8.93
C ILE A 317 3.32 -1.93 9.99
N ARG A 318 4.10 -0.85 9.95
CA ARG A 318 3.89 0.30 10.85
C ARG A 318 2.54 0.96 10.60
N GLY A 319 2.16 1.19 9.34
CA GLY A 319 0.85 1.73 8.99
C GLY A 319 -0.34 0.87 9.45
N LEU A 320 -0.20 -0.46 9.46
CA LEU A 320 -1.19 -1.34 10.05
C LEU A 320 -1.27 -1.17 11.57
N LEU A 321 -0.13 -1.19 12.27
CA LEU A 321 -0.06 -1.12 13.73
C LEU A 321 -0.49 0.26 14.27
N ASP A 322 -0.22 1.34 13.53
CA ASP A 322 -0.60 2.71 13.89
C ASP A 322 -2.08 2.89 14.19
N ILE A 323 -2.95 2.10 13.54
CA ILE A 323 -4.41 2.24 13.64
C ILE A 323 -5.09 0.98 14.18
N THR A 324 -4.32 0.00 14.65
CA THR A 324 -4.81 -1.23 15.29
C THR A 324 -4.81 -1.04 16.81
N ASP A 325 -5.85 -1.53 17.49
CA ASP A 325 -5.86 -1.50 18.95
C ASP A 325 -4.80 -2.47 19.51
N ASN A 326 -4.31 -2.22 20.71
CA ASN A 326 -3.42 -3.14 21.41
C ASN A 326 -4.16 -3.83 22.56
N LEU A 327 -3.55 -4.84 23.19
CA LEU A 327 -4.04 -5.48 24.40
C LEU A 327 -3.00 -5.37 25.51
N THR A 328 -3.40 -4.77 26.64
CA THR A 328 -2.59 -4.72 27.86
C THR A 328 -3.26 -5.61 28.90
N GLY A 329 -2.76 -6.83 29.04
CA GLY A 329 -3.47 -7.90 29.76
C GLY A 329 -4.76 -8.26 29.00
N ASN A 330 -5.91 -8.08 29.65
CA ASN A 330 -7.24 -8.32 29.06
C ASN A 330 -7.97 -7.03 28.66
N VAL A 331 -7.30 -5.87 28.72
CA VAL A 331 -7.89 -4.57 28.39
C VAL A 331 -7.41 -4.12 27.02
N VAL A 332 -8.36 -3.72 26.17
CA VAL A 332 -8.07 -3.14 24.86
C VAL A 332 -7.59 -1.71 25.04
N THR A 333 -6.42 -1.40 24.50
CA THR A 333 -5.81 -0.07 24.54
C THR A 333 -5.86 0.53 23.13
N PRO A 334 -6.55 1.65 22.90
CA PRO A 334 -6.60 2.28 21.59
C PRO A 334 -5.24 2.84 21.17
N PRO A 335 -4.98 2.95 19.84
CA PRO A 335 -3.79 3.62 19.35
C PRO A 335 -3.82 5.12 19.67
N ALA A 336 -2.65 5.71 19.91
CA ALA A 336 -2.53 7.12 20.26
C ALA A 336 -2.98 8.03 19.10
N ASN A 337 -3.67 9.12 19.43
CA ASN A 337 -4.11 10.14 18.47
C ASN A 337 -4.94 9.59 17.29
N VAL A 338 -5.79 8.60 17.54
CA VAL A 338 -6.70 8.00 16.54
C VAL A 338 -8.13 8.07 17.06
N VAL A 339 -9.01 8.71 16.28
CA VAL A 339 -10.47 8.63 16.47
C VAL A 339 -10.97 7.32 15.85
N ARG A 340 -11.81 6.58 16.59
CA ARG A 340 -12.31 5.26 16.19
C ARG A 340 -13.82 5.33 15.93
N TYR A 341 -14.23 5.05 14.69
CA TYR A 341 -15.65 4.93 14.30
C TYR A 341 -16.14 3.48 14.22
N ASP A 342 -15.32 2.53 14.68
CA ASP A 342 -15.62 1.12 14.78
C ASP A 342 -15.43 0.61 16.22
N THR A 343 -15.80 -0.64 16.45
CA THR A 343 -15.58 -1.31 17.74
C THR A 343 -14.11 -1.67 17.95
N ASP A 344 -13.78 -2.10 19.17
CA ASP A 344 -12.47 -2.68 19.48
C ASP A 344 -12.04 -3.77 18.49
N ASP A 345 -10.78 -3.64 18.07
CA ASP A 345 -10.14 -4.45 17.04
C ASP A 345 -8.64 -4.65 17.33
N PRO A 346 -8.28 -5.43 18.38
CA PRO A 346 -6.89 -5.62 18.77
C PRO A 346 -6.16 -6.74 18.02
N TYR A 347 -6.88 -7.50 17.19
CA TYR A 347 -6.32 -8.71 16.57
C TYR A 347 -5.82 -8.42 15.16
N LEU A 348 -4.50 -8.48 14.99
CA LEU A 348 -3.83 -8.37 13.69
C LEU A 348 -2.66 -9.35 13.66
N VAL A 349 -2.66 -10.25 12.68
CA VAL A 349 -1.59 -11.22 12.44
C VAL A 349 -1.24 -11.20 10.97
N VAL A 350 0.06 -11.22 10.68
CA VAL A 350 0.59 -11.29 9.32
C VAL A 350 1.34 -12.60 9.10
N ALA A 351 1.57 -12.95 7.84
CA ALA A 351 2.41 -14.08 7.48
C ALA A 351 3.27 -13.71 6.27
N ALA A 352 4.28 -14.53 6.00
CA ALA A 352 5.04 -14.42 4.77
C ALA A 352 4.22 -14.88 3.54
N ASP A 353 4.52 -14.29 2.38
CA ASP A 353 4.06 -14.72 1.06
C ASP A 353 5.20 -14.54 0.03
N LYS A 354 4.88 -14.65 -1.26
CA LYS A 354 5.79 -14.37 -2.36
C LYS A 354 6.42 -12.97 -2.20
N GLY A 355 7.74 -12.92 -2.28
CA GLY A 355 8.54 -11.70 -2.17
C GLY A 355 8.76 -11.20 -0.74
N THR A 356 8.24 -11.88 0.28
CA THR A 356 8.38 -11.49 1.70
C THR A 356 8.75 -12.67 2.63
N ALA A 357 9.19 -13.79 2.05
CA ALA A 357 9.50 -15.04 2.77
C ALA A 357 10.40 -14.84 4.01
N THR A 358 11.38 -13.94 3.92
CA THR A 358 12.37 -13.68 4.98
C THR A 358 11.99 -12.53 5.91
N PHE A 359 10.81 -11.93 5.75
CA PHE A 359 10.45 -10.68 6.44
C PHE A 359 9.68 -10.87 7.75
N SER A 360 9.34 -12.11 8.13
CA SER A 360 8.62 -12.39 9.38
C SER A 360 9.34 -11.81 10.61
N ASP A 361 10.67 -11.95 10.70
CA ASP A 361 11.47 -11.39 11.79
C ASP A 361 11.46 -9.86 11.79
N THR A 362 11.36 -9.24 10.60
CA THR A 362 11.22 -7.79 10.48
C THR A 362 9.86 -7.34 11.03
N ALA A 363 8.77 -8.03 10.68
CA ALA A 363 7.45 -7.73 11.22
C ALA A 363 7.36 -7.94 12.74
N ASN A 364 7.93 -9.03 13.27
CA ASN A 364 7.98 -9.29 14.71
C ASN A 364 8.84 -8.26 15.46
N GLY A 365 9.96 -7.82 14.86
CA GLY A 365 10.78 -6.73 15.38
C GLY A 365 9.97 -5.43 15.51
N ILE A 366 9.22 -5.05 14.47
CA ILE A 366 8.35 -3.88 14.49
C ILE A 366 7.22 -4.04 15.51
N ALA A 367 6.56 -5.20 15.58
CA ALA A 367 5.52 -5.46 16.58
C ALA A 367 6.06 -5.27 18.00
N LYS A 368 7.30 -5.71 18.26
CA LYS A 368 7.98 -5.48 19.55
C LYS A 368 8.28 -4.01 19.81
N GLU A 369 8.72 -3.24 18.81
CA GLU A 369 8.89 -1.77 18.93
C GLU A 369 7.59 -1.08 19.36
N TYR A 370 6.44 -1.55 18.87
CA TYR A 370 5.11 -1.03 19.21
C TYR A 370 4.56 -1.57 20.54
N GLY A 371 5.28 -2.49 21.20
CA GLY A 371 4.76 -3.21 22.36
C GLY A 371 3.46 -3.97 22.05
N PHE A 372 3.29 -4.41 20.82
CA PHE A 372 2.08 -5.09 20.38
C PHE A 372 1.96 -6.46 21.07
N TRP A 373 0.79 -6.76 21.62
CA TRP A 373 0.57 -7.86 22.56
C TRP A 373 0.93 -9.26 22.03
N LEU A 374 0.88 -9.47 20.71
CA LEU A 374 1.28 -10.74 20.10
C LEU A 374 2.79 -10.94 20.04
N GLY A 375 3.60 -9.89 20.18
CA GLY A 375 5.06 -9.99 20.18
C GLY A 375 5.60 -10.78 18.98
N ASP A 376 6.29 -11.88 19.27
CA ASP A 376 6.88 -12.80 18.29
C ASP A 376 5.86 -13.69 17.54
N ALA A 377 4.61 -13.75 18.03
CA ALA A 377 3.50 -14.41 17.36
C ALA A 377 2.76 -13.50 16.35
N PHE A 378 3.16 -12.23 16.21
CA PHE A 378 2.55 -11.28 15.27
C PHE A 378 2.69 -11.74 13.81
N ALA A 379 3.88 -12.20 13.44
CA ALA A 379 4.22 -12.70 12.11
C ALA A 379 4.64 -14.17 12.19
N SER A 380 3.89 -15.04 11.52
CA SER A 380 4.20 -16.47 11.50
C SER A 380 5.32 -16.79 10.50
N GLY A 381 6.21 -17.72 10.87
CA GLY A 381 7.30 -18.21 10.00
C GLY A 381 8.61 -17.42 10.15
N GLY A 382 8.82 -16.74 11.28
CA GLY A 382 10.11 -16.18 11.68
C GLY A 382 11.03 -17.22 12.32
N SER A 383 12.23 -16.81 12.72
CA SER A 383 13.27 -17.64 13.33
C SER A 383 12.84 -18.32 14.64
N ALA A 384 11.89 -17.73 15.36
CA ALA A 384 11.32 -18.30 16.58
C ALA A 384 10.18 -19.33 16.33
N GLY A 385 9.70 -19.46 15.09
CA GLY A 385 8.58 -20.33 14.73
C GLY A 385 8.99 -21.60 13.98
N TYR A 386 8.01 -22.47 13.70
CA TYR A 386 8.23 -23.63 12.84
C TYR A 386 8.45 -23.22 11.38
N ASP A 387 9.58 -23.61 10.81
CA ASP A 387 9.83 -23.49 9.38
C ASP A 387 8.95 -24.50 8.63
N HIS A 388 7.78 -24.01 8.19
CA HIS A 388 6.78 -24.80 7.48
C HIS A 388 7.29 -25.42 6.18
N LYS A 389 8.26 -24.76 5.51
CA LYS A 389 8.89 -25.25 4.27
C LYS A 389 9.89 -26.35 4.58
N LYS A 390 10.74 -26.17 5.60
CA LYS A 390 11.68 -27.19 6.06
C LYS A 390 10.96 -28.42 6.59
N MET A 391 9.89 -28.23 7.34
CA MET A 391 9.08 -29.33 7.90
C MET A 391 8.15 -29.98 6.87
N GLY A 392 7.91 -29.33 5.73
CA GLY A 392 7.03 -29.82 4.66
C GLY A 392 5.56 -29.93 5.10
N ILE A 393 5.09 -29.03 5.96
CA ILE A 393 3.75 -29.13 6.60
C ILE A 393 2.65 -29.17 5.54
N THR A 394 2.72 -28.26 4.55
CA THR A 394 1.75 -28.19 3.46
C THR A 394 1.75 -29.47 2.63
N ALA A 395 2.93 -29.97 2.28
CA ALA A 395 3.07 -31.18 1.48
C ALA A 395 2.54 -32.41 2.22
N LYS A 396 2.89 -32.57 3.50
CA LYS A 396 2.42 -33.67 4.35
C LYS A 396 0.89 -33.65 4.50
N GLY A 397 0.30 -32.49 4.78
CA GLY A 397 -1.16 -32.36 4.87
C GLY A 397 -1.86 -32.68 3.54
N GLY A 398 -1.32 -32.20 2.41
CA GLY A 398 -1.80 -32.57 1.10
C GLY A 398 -1.70 -34.07 0.82
N TRP A 399 -0.59 -34.69 1.24
CA TRP A 399 -0.34 -36.12 1.04
C TRP A 399 -1.29 -37.02 1.83
N GLU A 400 -1.68 -36.63 3.04
CA GLU A 400 -2.73 -37.35 3.80
C GLU A 400 -4.07 -37.35 3.06
N SER A 401 -4.39 -36.27 2.33
CA SER A 401 -5.57 -36.24 1.45
C SER A 401 -5.44 -37.20 0.27
N VAL A 402 -4.24 -37.31 -0.32
CA VAL A 402 -3.94 -38.28 -1.39
C VAL A 402 -4.09 -39.71 -0.88
N LYS A 403 -3.51 -40.04 0.28
CA LYS A 403 -3.67 -41.35 0.93
C LYS A 403 -5.13 -41.71 1.15
N ARG A 404 -5.92 -40.75 1.66
CA ARG A 404 -7.36 -40.95 1.86
C ARG A 404 -8.07 -41.25 0.54
N HIS A 405 -7.77 -40.50 -0.52
CA HIS A 405 -8.39 -40.69 -1.83
C HIS A 405 -8.05 -42.07 -2.43
N PHE A 406 -6.79 -42.51 -2.34
CA PHE A 406 -6.39 -43.87 -2.78
C PHE A 406 -7.12 -44.96 -1.99
N ARG A 407 -7.25 -44.81 -0.67
CA ARG A 407 -7.99 -45.74 0.18
C ARG A 407 -9.48 -45.82 -0.23
N GLU A 408 -10.11 -44.71 -0.59
CA GLU A 408 -11.50 -44.68 -1.09
C GLU A 408 -11.66 -45.37 -2.45
N MET A 409 -10.62 -45.39 -3.27
CA MET A 409 -10.55 -46.17 -4.51
C MET A 409 -10.17 -47.65 -4.29
N GLY A 410 -9.98 -48.08 -3.03
CA GLY A 410 -9.52 -49.43 -2.70
C GLY A 410 -8.08 -49.73 -3.14
N ARG A 411 -7.24 -48.70 -3.29
CA ARG A 411 -5.83 -48.82 -3.71
C ARG A 411 -4.88 -48.54 -2.55
N ASP A 412 -3.84 -49.34 -2.43
CA ASP A 412 -2.79 -49.17 -1.42
C ASP A 412 -1.55 -48.50 -2.04
N MET A 413 -1.48 -47.18 -1.97
CA MET A 413 -0.36 -46.40 -2.50
C MET A 413 0.93 -46.50 -1.67
N GLU A 414 0.90 -47.11 -0.48
CA GLU A 414 2.11 -47.31 0.33
C GLU A 414 2.90 -48.52 -0.17
N HIS A 415 2.20 -49.53 -0.71
CA HIS A 415 2.81 -50.78 -1.19
C HIS A 415 2.69 -51.00 -2.71
N GLN A 416 1.84 -50.25 -3.42
CA GLN A 416 1.65 -50.39 -4.86
C GLN A 416 2.13 -49.16 -5.63
N ALA A 417 2.90 -49.39 -6.69
CA ALA A 417 3.36 -48.35 -7.59
C ALA A 417 2.18 -47.64 -8.29
N PHE A 418 2.27 -46.32 -8.41
CA PHE A 418 1.28 -45.50 -9.10
C PHE A 418 1.96 -44.40 -9.92
N THR A 419 1.36 -44.06 -11.06
CA THR A 419 1.85 -42.97 -11.90
C THR A 419 1.33 -41.61 -11.41
N LEU A 420 2.14 -40.57 -11.56
CA LEU A 420 1.70 -39.19 -11.32
C LEU A 420 2.21 -38.24 -12.40
N VAL A 421 1.44 -37.18 -12.60
CA VAL A 421 1.85 -35.97 -13.32
C VAL A 421 1.75 -34.81 -12.35
N GLY A 422 2.75 -33.94 -12.32
CA GLY A 422 2.77 -32.84 -11.34
C GLY A 422 3.12 -31.47 -11.93
N ILE A 423 2.74 -30.43 -11.19
CA ILE A 423 3.07 -29.03 -11.51
C ILE A 423 4.03 -28.54 -10.43
N GLY A 424 5.26 -28.24 -10.81
CA GLY A 424 6.33 -27.85 -9.90
C GLY A 424 7.68 -28.47 -10.23
N SER A 425 8.60 -28.38 -9.27
CA SER A 425 9.97 -28.87 -9.36
C SER A 425 10.41 -29.42 -8.00
N MET A 426 11.48 -30.21 -7.96
CA MET A 426 12.06 -30.68 -6.70
C MET A 426 12.59 -29.53 -5.81
N SER A 427 12.86 -28.34 -6.36
CA SER A 427 13.17 -27.14 -5.57
C SER A 427 11.94 -26.51 -4.88
N GLY A 428 10.73 -26.91 -5.27
CA GLY A 428 9.48 -26.38 -4.74
C GLY A 428 9.10 -26.96 -3.38
N ASP A 429 8.44 -26.15 -2.54
CA ASP A 429 7.99 -26.57 -1.20
C ASP A 429 7.02 -27.77 -1.25
N VAL A 430 5.89 -27.63 -1.96
CA VAL A 430 4.85 -28.66 -1.98
C VAL A 430 5.27 -29.87 -2.81
N PHE A 431 5.77 -29.63 -4.02
CA PHE A 431 6.15 -30.70 -4.96
C PHE A 431 7.33 -31.52 -4.43
N GLY A 432 8.41 -30.87 -4.01
CA GLY A 432 9.62 -31.53 -3.54
C GLY A 432 9.37 -32.33 -2.26
N ASN A 433 8.83 -31.70 -1.21
CA ASN A 433 8.53 -32.42 0.03
C ASN A 433 7.50 -33.55 -0.21
N GLY A 434 6.50 -33.33 -1.06
CA GLY A 434 5.42 -34.30 -1.30
C GLY A 434 5.89 -35.56 -2.01
N LEU A 435 6.72 -35.42 -3.04
CA LEU A 435 7.22 -36.56 -3.80
C LEU A 435 8.19 -37.46 -3.03
N LEU A 436 8.77 -36.97 -1.94
CA LEU A 436 9.60 -37.77 -1.05
C LEU A 436 8.80 -38.55 0.00
N LEU A 437 7.47 -38.39 0.06
CA LEU A 437 6.61 -39.11 1.00
C LEU A 437 6.23 -40.52 0.52
N SER A 438 6.55 -40.89 -0.73
CA SER A 438 6.35 -42.26 -1.22
C SER A 438 7.41 -42.69 -2.23
N ARG A 439 7.99 -43.86 -1.98
CA ARG A 439 8.88 -44.58 -2.89
C ARG A 439 8.14 -45.17 -4.09
N GLN A 440 6.82 -45.39 -3.96
CA GLN A 440 5.97 -46.01 -4.99
C GLN A 440 5.56 -45.05 -6.12
N ALA A 441 5.79 -43.75 -5.95
CA ALA A 441 5.40 -42.73 -6.91
C ALA A 441 6.28 -42.77 -8.17
N LYS A 442 5.66 -43.08 -9.32
CA LYS A 442 6.22 -43.04 -10.68
C LYS A 442 5.89 -41.70 -11.32
N LEU A 443 6.77 -40.70 -11.19
CA LEU A 443 6.60 -39.40 -11.82
C LEU A 443 6.84 -39.52 -13.33
N ILE A 444 5.79 -39.47 -14.14
CA ILE A 444 5.91 -39.66 -15.59
C ILE A 444 6.02 -38.35 -16.36
N ALA A 445 5.52 -37.26 -15.77
CA ALA A 445 5.65 -35.92 -16.33
C ALA A 445 5.59 -34.86 -15.23
N ALA A 446 6.34 -33.78 -15.40
CA ALA A 446 6.17 -32.57 -14.61
C ALA A 446 6.50 -31.32 -15.41
N PHE A 447 5.92 -30.18 -15.02
CA PHE A 447 6.37 -28.89 -15.55
C PHE A 447 6.41 -27.81 -14.48
N SER A 448 7.35 -26.90 -14.62
CA SER A 448 7.51 -25.70 -13.82
C SER A 448 7.70 -24.48 -14.71
N HIS A 449 7.88 -23.31 -14.12
CA HIS A 449 8.24 -22.09 -14.85
C HIS A 449 9.62 -22.15 -15.53
N GLN A 450 10.46 -23.13 -15.21
CA GLN A 450 11.82 -23.27 -15.76
C GLN A 450 11.98 -24.49 -16.66
N HIS A 451 11.35 -25.61 -16.32
CA HIS A 451 11.66 -26.91 -16.91
C HIS A 451 10.41 -27.75 -17.15
N ILE A 452 10.47 -28.60 -18.17
CA ILE A 452 9.54 -29.69 -18.44
C ILE A 452 10.31 -31.00 -18.27
N PHE A 453 9.73 -31.96 -17.55
CA PHE A 453 10.26 -33.29 -17.30
C PHE A 453 9.30 -34.33 -17.86
N LEU A 454 9.86 -35.33 -18.55
CA LEU A 454 9.12 -36.47 -19.11
C LEU A 454 9.96 -37.74 -18.89
N ASP A 455 9.36 -38.74 -18.25
CA ASP A 455 9.92 -40.08 -18.11
C ASP A 455 8.79 -41.10 -18.29
N PRO A 456 8.66 -41.75 -19.46
CA PRO A 456 7.52 -42.61 -19.73
C PRO A 456 7.43 -43.87 -18.86
N ASP A 457 8.54 -44.36 -18.31
CA ASP A 457 8.58 -45.59 -17.51
C ASP A 457 9.61 -45.51 -16.35
N PRO A 458 9.35 -44.65 -15.34
CA PRO A 458 10.29 -44.43 -14.25
C PRO A 458 10.35 -45.66 -13.35
N HIS A 459 11.57 -46.07 -13.00
CA HIS A 459 11.79 -47.10 -11.99
C HIS A 459 11.63 -46.49 -10.58
N PRO A 460 10.69 -46.99 -9.73
CA PRO A 460 10.33 -46.34 -8.47
C PRO A 460 11.52 -45.98 -7.57
N ASP A 461 12.41 -46.93 -7.29
CA ASP A 461 13.54 -46.71 -6.38
C ASP A 461 14.63 -45.79 -6.96
N ALA A 462 15.03 -45.99 -8.22
CA ALA A 462 16.02 -45.15 -8.88
C ALA A 462 15.53 -43.70 -9.01
N SER A 463 14.27 -43.52 -9.42
CA SER A 463 13.63 -42.22 -9.52
C SER A 463 13.39 -41.59 -8.14
N PHE A 464 13.20 -42.36 -7.06
CA PHE A 464 13.16 -41.83 -5.70
C PHE A 464 14.53 -41.26 -5.27
N ALA A 465 15.60 -42.03 -5.47
CA ALA A 465 16.96 -41.58 -5.14
C ALA A 465 17.33 -40.29 -5.89
N GLU A 466 16.97 -40.18 -7.18
CA GLU A 466 17.22 -38.97 -7.96
C GLU A 466 16.38 -37.77 -7.48
N ARG A 467 15.11 -38.00 -7.11
CA ARG A 467 14.27 -36.95 -6.50
C ARG A 467 14.88 -36.46 -5.18
N GLU A 468 15.35 -37.36 -4.33
CA GLU A 468 16.01 -37.02 -3.06
C GLU A 468 17.30 -36.22 -3.28
N ARG A 469 18.13 -36.64 -4.24
CA ARG A 469 19.35 -35.94 -4.65
C ARG A 469 19.04 -34.51 -5.11
N LEU A 470 18.07 -34.35 -6.02
CA LEU A 470 17.65 -33.05 -6.54
C LEU A 470 17.05 -32.17 -5.43
N PHE A 471 16.23 -32.73 -4.55
CA PHE A 471 15.64 -31.99 -3.43
C PHE A 471 16.71 -31.44 -2.47
N THR A 472 17.78 -32.20 -2.26
CA THR A 472 18.88 -31.84 -1.35
C THR A 472 19.82 -30.81 -1.95
N ILE A 473 20.18 -30.95 -3.23
CA ILE A 473 21.15 -30.04 -3.90
C ILE A 473 20.53 -28.68 -4.24
N LEU A 474 19.22 -28.63 -4.48
CA LEU A 474 18.52 -27.40 -4.84
C LEU A 474 18.09 -26.56 -3.62
N ARG A 475 18.54 -26.91 -2.41
CA ARG A 475 18.18 -26.24 -1.15
C ARG A 475 19.32 -25.46 -0.52
#